data_AF-A0AAP0R6U9-F1
#
_entry.id   AF-A0AAP0R6U9-F1
#
_cell.length_a   1.000
_cell.length_b   1.000
_cell.length_c   1.000
_cell.angle_alpha   90.00
_cell.angle_beta   90.00
_cell.angle_gamma   90.00
#
_symmetry.space_group_name_H-M   'P 1'
#
loop_
_entity.id
_entity.type
_entity.pdbx_description
1 polymer ?
#
loop_
_entity_poly.entity_id
_entity_poly.type
_entity_poly.pdbx_seq_one_letter_code
_entity_poly.pdbx_strand_id
1 'polypeptide(L)' 'MLEDIVHPAEIVGKRSRYRLDGSKIIKIFLDPKERNNTEYKLETFSGVYRKLSGKDVVFEYPMTEA' A
#
# COMPACT_ATOMS: atom_id res chain seq x y z
N MET A 1 -8.33 9.07 -0.58
CA MET A 1 -8.52 7.88 -1.46
C MET A 1 -7.74 6.66 -1.01
N LEU A 2 -6.40 6.69 -0.93
CA LEU A 2 -5.65 5.52 -0.43
C LEU A 2 -6.01 5.20 1.02
N GLU A 3 -6.13 6.24 1.86
CA GLU A 3 -6.61 6.15 3.24
C GLU A 3 -8.00 5.51 3.36
N ASP A 4 -8.90 5.82 2.43
CA ASP A 4 -10.27 5.28 2.43
C ASP A 4 -10.31 3.77 2.10
N ILE A 5 -9.37 3.30 1.26
CA ILE A 5 -9.30 1.88 0.86
C ILE A 5 -8.79 1.00 2.00
N VAL A 6 -7.88 1.52 2.82
CA VAL A 6 -7.19 0.72 3.85
C VAL A 6 -7.83 0.82 5.23
N HIS A 7 -8.89 1.61 5.38
CA HIS A 7 -9.62 1.74 6.64
C HIS A 7 -10.02 0.36 7.21
N PRO A 8 -9.74 0.06 8.50
CA PRO A 8 -9.30 0.95 9.58
C PRO A 8 -7.77 1.13 9.74
N ALA A 9 -6.95 0.48 8.92
CA ALA A 9 -5.50 0.59 9.04
C ALA A 9 -4.98 1.96 8.60
N GLU A 10 -3.98 2.47 9.33
CA GLU A 10 -3.34 3.74 9.03
C GLU A 10 -2.11 3.55 8.12
N ILE A 11 -1.89 4.52 7.23
CA ILE A 11 -0.70 4.55 6.38
C ILE A 11 0.41 5.28 7.13
N VAL A 12 1.45 4.56 7.53
CA VAL A 12 2.61 5.09 8.24
C VAL A 12 3.67 5.62 7.28
N GLY A 13 3.69 5.15 6.05
CA GLY A 13 4.71 5.57 5.08
C GLY A 13 4.30 5.40 3.63
N LYS A 14 4.93 6.20 2.77
CA LYS A 14 4.75 6.16 1.32
C LYS A 14 6.08 6.34 0.61
N ARG A 15 6.48 5.36 -0.19
CA ARG A 15 7.70 5.41 -1.00
C ARG A 15 7.35 5.24 -2.47
N SER A 16 7.69 6.24 -3.28
CA SER A 16 7.58 6.13 -4.74
C SER A 16 8.92 5.67 -5.32
N ARG A 17 8.94 4.55 -6.02
CA ARG A 17 10.09 4.08 -6.78
C ARG A 17 9.84 4.31 -8.26
N TYR A 18 10.76 5.02 -8.90
CA TYR A 18 10.82 5.18 -10.34
C TYR A 18 11.78 4.15 -10.91
N ARG A 19 11.34 3.42 -11.94
CA ARG A 19 12.17 2.47 -12.68
C ARG A 19 12.80 3.16 -13.90
N LEU A 20 13.82 2.52 -14.47
CA LEU A 20 14.52 3.01 -15.67
C LEU A 20 13.62 3.04 -16.92
N ASP A 21 12.57 2.20 -16.95
CA ASP A 21 11.54 2.19 -17.99
C ASP A 21 10.51 3.33 -17.84
N GLY A 22 10.69 4.23 -16.87
CA GLY A 22 9.76 5.32 -16.56
C GLY A 22 8.54 4.90 -15.76
N SER A 23 8.34 3.60 -15.50
CA SER A 23 7.23 3.13 -14.68
C SER A 23 7.42 3.54 -13.21
N LYS A 24 6.29 3.83 -12.55
CA LYS A 24 6.25 4.23 -11.15
C LYS A 24 5.52 3.17 -10.34
N ILE A 25 6.18 2.69 -9.29
CA ILE A 25 5.56 1.87 -8.26
C ILE A 25 5.51 2.64 -6.95
N ILE A 26 4.34 2.65 -6.34
CA ILE A 26 4.14 3.25 -5.02
C ILE A 26 4.07 2.12 -3.99
N LYS A 27 5.04 2.10 -3.08
CA LYS A 27 5.00 1.26 -1.88
C LYS A 27 4.31 2.03 -0.76
N ILE A 28 3.29 1.45 -0.17
CA ILE A 28 2.54 1.99 0.96
C ILE A 28 2.81 1.10 2.16
N PHE A 29 3.21 1.73 3.26
CA PHE A 29 3.48 1.05 4.51
C PHE A 29 2.29 1.26 5.45
N LEU A 30 1.67 0.17 5.86
CA LEU A 30 0.58 0.16 6.84
C LEU A 30 1.14 0.01 8.26
N ASP A 31 0.37 0.43 9.26
CA ASP A 31 0.71 0.20 10.66
C ASP A 31 0.81 -1.31 10.96
N PRO A 32 1.96 -1.81 11.47
CA PRO A 32 2.13 -3.22 11.82
C PRO A 32 1.11 -3.72 12.86
N LYS A 33 0.51 -2.85 13.69
CA LYS A 33 -0.52 -3.24 14.67
C LYS A 33 -1.77 -3.84 14.03
N GLU A 34 -2.12 -3.39 12.83
CA GLU A 34 -3.30 -3.84 12.08
C GLU A 34 -3.00 -5.01 11.13
N ARG A 35 -1.78 -5.59 11.21
CA ARG A 35 -1.32 -6.63 10.29
C ARG A 35 -2.24 -7.84 10.24
N ASN A 36 -2.61 -8.37 11.41
CA ASN A 36 -3.48 -9.55 11.51
C ASN A 36 -4.85 -9.34 10.85
N ASN A 37 -5.34 -8.10 10.82
CA ASN A 37 -6.66 -7.76 10.30
C ASN A 37 -6.67 -7.45 8.79
N THR A 38 -5.52 -7.10 8.23
CA THR A 38 -5.43 -6.54 6.86
C THR A 38 -4.46 -7.29 5.93
N GLU A 39 -3.61 -8.19 6.42
CA GLU A 39 -2.64 -8.94 5.61
C GLU A 39 -3.30 -9.76 4.48
N TYR A 40 -4.45 -10.40 4.75
CA TYR A 40 -5.19 -11.15 3.71
C TYR A 40 -5.87 -10.25 2.67
N LYS A 41 -5.95 -8.93 2.89
CA LYS A 41 -6.61 -7.96 1.99
C LYS A 41 -5.64 -7.22 1.08
N LEU A 42 -4.33 -7.34 1.27
CA LEU A 42 -3.33 -6.50 0.60
C LEU A 42 -3.43 -6.58 -0.94
N GLU A 43 -3.61 -7.78 -1.49
CA GLU A 43 -3.80 -7.96 -2.94
C GLU A 43 -5.08 -7.29 -3.44
N THR A 44 -6.15 -7.32 -2.64
CA THR A 44 -7.42 -6.67 -2.98
C THR A 44 -7.27 -5.14 -2.98
N PHE A 45 -6.58 -4.57 -1.99
CA PHE A 45 -6.32 -3.13 -1.95
C PHE A 45 -5.54 -2.66 -3.19
N SER A 46 -4.52 -3.41 -3.60
CA SER A 46 -3.75 -3.13 -4.81
C SER A 46 -4.63 -3.20 -6.06
N GLY A 47 -5.45 -4.25 -6.19
CA GLY A 47 -6.37 -4.43 -7.31
C GLY A 47 -7.41 -3.32 -7.43
N VAL A 48 -8.06 -2.95 -6.31
CA VAL A 48 -9.07 -1.88 -6.28
C VAL A 48 -8.44 -0.53 -6.64
N TYR A 49 -7.29 -0.20 -6.06
CA TYR A 49 -6.62 1.07 -6.35
C TYR A 49 -6.17 1.15 -7.82
N ARG A 50 -5.66 0.04 -8.38
CA ARG A 50 -5.31 -0.06 -9.79
C ARG A 50 -6.54 0.11 -10.68
N LYS A 51 -7.67 -0.49 -10.31
CA LYS A 51 -8.92 -0.37 -11.09
C LYS A 51 -9.50 1.05 -11.07
N LEU A 52 -9.41 1.75 -9.95
CA LEU A 52 -9.95 3.11 -9.79
C LEU A 52 -9.03 4.21 -10.36
N SER A 53 -7.71 4.05 -10.23
CA SER A 53 -6.74 5.12 -10.53
C SER A 53 -5.76 4.81 -11.66
N GLY A 54 -5.70 3.55 -12.12
CA GLY A 54 -4.75 3.08 -13.12
C GLY A 54 -3.29 3.02 -12.64
N LYS A 55 -3.03 3.24 -11.36
CA LYS A 55 -1.67 3.28 -10.79
C LYS A 55 -1.35 2.00 -10.03
N ASP A 56 -0.13 1.51 -10.20
CA ASP A 56 0.36 0.33 -9.48
C ASP A 56 0.84 0.70 -8.07
N VAL A 57 0.26 0.01 -7.08
CA VAL A 57 0.56 0.18 -5.66
C VAL A 57 0.86 -1.18 -5.04
N VAL A 58 1.82 -1.24 -4.13
CA VAL A 58 2.11 -2.41 -3.31
C VAL A 58 1.94 -2.00 -1.85
N PHE A 59 1.14 -2.75 -1.11
CA PHE A 59 0.95 -2.57 0.33
C PHE A 59 1.85 -3.54 1.08
N GLU A 60 2.65 -3.03 2.01
CA GLU A 60 3.62 -3.78 2.82
C GLU A 60 3.59 -3.25 4.26
N TYR A 61 4.22 -3.96 5.18
CA TYR A 61 4.50 -3.47 6.53
C TYR A 61 5.96 -3.04 6.64
N PRO A 62 6.29 -2.06 7.49
CA PRO A 62 7.67 -1.69 7.75
C PRO A 62 8.43 -2.89 8.36
N MET A 63 9.63 -3.16 7.86
CA MET A 63 10.50 -4.24 8.35
C MET A 63 11.17 -3.92 9.69
N THR A 64 11.16 -2.65 10.09
CA THR A 64 11.69 -2.15 11.37
C THR A 64 10.51 -1.56 12.13
N GLU A 65 10.11 -2.21 13.22
CA GLU A 65 9.23 -1.60 14.21
C GLU A 65 10.03 -0.47 14.86
N ALA A 66 9.56 0.77 14.69
CA ALA A 66 10.12 1.96 15.34
C ALA A 66 9.39 2.22 16.65
#